data_AF-A0A2K3MF62-F1
#
_entry.id   AF-A0A2K3MF62-F1
#
_cell.length_a   1.000
_cell.length_b   1.000
_cell.length_c   1.000
_cell.angle_alpha   90.00
_cell.angle_beta   90.00
_cell.angle_gamma   90.00
#
_symmetry.space_group_name_H-M   'P 1'
#
loop_
_entity.id
_entity.type
_entity.pdbx_description
1 polymer ?
#
loop_
_entity_poly.entity_id
_entity_poly.type
_entity_poly.pdbx_seq_one_letter_code
_entity_poly.pdbx_strand_id
1 'polypeptide(L)'
;AIGGPTAELLEQNTRALSQISANLSSRQIYENLYLLCRIRDNFFRIIMNERKDSSEVMKKMPSPPWNMNEELANYILPLFLYQPQ
;
A
#
# COMPACT_ATOMS: atom_id res chain seq x y z
N ALA A 1 1.58 -0.46 -20.13
CA ALA A 1 1.29 -0.86 -18.74
C ALA A 1 2.15 -0.01 -17.81
N ILE A 2 1.65 0.31 -16.60
CA ILE A 2 2.55 0.69 -15.50
C ILE A 2 3.43 -0.53 -15.30
N GLY A 3 4.73 -0.43 -15.57
CA GLY A 3 5.69 -1.51 -15.43
C GLY A 3 6.62 -1.27 -14.25
N GLY A 4 7.42 -2.27 -13.91
CA GLY A 4 8.46 -2.15 -12.87
C GLY A 4 7.92 -2.15 -11.43
N PRO A 5 8.72 -1.70 -10.45
CA PRO A 5 8.42 -1.86 -9.02
C PRO A 5 7.08 -1.28 -8.57
N THR A 6 6.63 -0.18 -9.17
CA THR A 6 5.31 0.41 -8.88
C THR A 6 4.17 -0.51 -9.32
N ALA A 7 4.30 -1.19 -10.45
CA ALA A 7 3.30 -2.13 -10.92
C ALA A 7 3.16 -3.32 -9.96
N GLU A 8 4.30 -3.86 -9.49
CA GLU A 8 4.33 -4.96 -8.53
C GLU A 8 3.68 -4.57 -7.19
N LEU A 9 3.96 -3.35 -6.70
CA LEU A 9 3.34 -2.83 -5.46
C LEU A 9 1.83 -2.62 -5.62
N LEU A 10 1.37 -2.13 -6.78
CA LEU A 10 -0.06 -1.99 -7.08
C LEU A 10 -0.76 -3.35 -7.23
N GLU A 11 -0.11 -4.34 -7.82
CA GLU A 11 -0.62 -5.71 -7.89
C GLU A 11 -0.73 -6.35 -6.50
N GLN A 12 0.28 -6.12 -5.64
CA GLN A 12 0.20 -6.54 -4.23
C GLN A 12 -1.00 -5.90 -3.52
N ASN A 13 -1.25 -4.60 -3.73
CA ASN A 13 -2.43 -3.93 -3.16
C ASN A 13 -3.73 -4.55 -3.68
N THR A 14 -3.81 -4.87 -4.96
CA THR A 14 -4.99 -5.52 -5.58
C THR A 14 -5.29 -6.88 -4.94
N ARG A 15 -4.24 -7.70 -4.72
CA ARG A 15 -4.36 -8.99 -4.03
C ARG A 15 -4.78 -8.82 -2.57
N ALA A 16 -4.17 -7.88 -1.85
CA ALA A 16 -4.51 -7.59 -0.46
C ALA A 16 -5.96 -7.13 -0.31
N LEU A 17 -6.46 -6.26 -1.19
CA LEU A 17 -7.87 -5.82 -1.19
C LEU A 17 -8.84 -6.98 -1.50
N SER A 18 -8.47 -7.87 -2.41
CA SER A 18 -9.26 -9.07 -2.70
C SER A 18 -9.34 -9.98 -1.46
N GLN A 19 -8.22 -10.16 -0.75
CA GLN A 19 -8.18 -10.92 0.49
C GLN A 19 -8.98 -10.24 1.61
N ILE A 20 -8.89 -8.92 1.75
CA ILE A 20 -9.72 -8.15 2.70
C ILE A 20 -11.21 -8.42 2.44
N SER A 21 -11.63 -8.36 1.17
CA SER A 21 -13.02 -8.64 0.80
C SER A 21 -13.47 -10.03 1.23
N ALA A 22 -12.63 -11.07 1.03
CA ALA A 22 -12.95 -12.43 1.47
C ALA A 22 -12.99 -12.55 3.00
N ASN A 23 -12.05 -11.92 3.67
CA ASN A 23 -11.91 -11.92 5.13
C ASN A 23 -13.09 -11.24 5.86
N LEU A 24 -13.78 -10.30 5.21
CA LEU A 24 -14.97 -9.67 5.78
C LEU A 24 -16.09 -10.70 6.01
N SER A 25 -16.26 -11.66 5.11
CA SER A 25 -17.24 -12.74 5.26
C SER A 25 -16.86 -13.72 6.39
N SER A 26 -15.57 -13.94 6.61
CA SER A 26 -15.03 -14.81 7.67
C SER A 26 -14.70 -14.08 8.99
N ARG A 27 -14.98 -12.78 9.09
CA ARG A 27 -14.71 -11.92 10.27
C ARG A 27 -13.23 -11.90 10.72
N GLN A 28 -12.29 -12.04 9.79
CA GLN A 28 -10.85 -12.06 10.07
C GLN A 28 -10.27 -10.64 10.20
N ILE A 29 -10.68 -9.91 11.24
CA ILE A 29 -10.37 -8.47 11.42
C ILE A 29 -8.87 -8.22 11.58
N TYR A 30 -8.15 -9.06 12.33
CA TYR A 30 -6.69 -8.88 12.54
C TYR A 30 -5.90 -9.05 11.25
N GLU A 31 -6.29 -10.02 10.41
CA GLU A 31 -5.68 -10.20 9.09
C GLU A 31 -5.97 -9.00 8.18
N ASN A 32 -7.20 -8.46 8.21
CA ASN A 32 -7.53 -7.25 7.46
C ASN A 32 -6.69 -6.06 7.89
N LEU A 33 -6.47 -5.90 9.20
CA LEU A 33 -5.66 -4.83 9.73
C LEU A 33 -4.20 -4.95 9.27
N TYR A 34 -3.64 -6.16 9.32
CA TYR A 34 -2.30 -6.45 8.78
C TYR A 34 -2.20 -6.11 7.28
N LEU A 35 -3.16 -6.55 6.47
CA LEU A 35 -3.21 -6.28 5.03
C LEU A 35 -3.34 -4.78 4.73
N LEU A 36 -4.12 -4.04 5.52
CA LEU A 36 -4.23 -2.58 5.40
C LEU A 36 -2.89 -1.89 5.70
N CYS A 37 -2.14 -2.33 6.71
CA CYS A 37 -0.80 -1.82 6.99
C CYS A 37 0.16 -2.09 5.81
N ARG A 38 0.07 -3.27 5.17
CA ARG A 38 0.85 -3.58 3.96
C ARG A 38 0.51 -2.68 2.78
N ILE A 39 -0.78 -2.37 2.58
CA ILE A 39 -1.23 -1.44 1.53
C ILE A 39 -0.67 -0.04 1.78
N ARG A 40 -0.72 0.43 3.03
CA ARG A 40 -0.12 1.72 3.45
C ARG A 40 1.37 1.78 3.13
N ASP A 41 2.13 0.73 3.47
CA ASP A 41 3.58 0.66 3.20
C ASP A 41 3.89 0.66 1.70
N ASN A 42 3.07 -0.01 0.91
CA ASN A 42 3.20 0.01 -0.55
C ASN A 42 2.97 1.42 -1.11
N PHE A 43 1.99 2.18 -0.59
CA PHE A 43 1.79 3.57 -0.99
C PHE A 43 2.96 4.48 -0.58
N PHE A 44 3.52 4.33 0.63
CA PHE A 44 4.74 5.05 1.01
C PHE A 44 5.88 4.77 0.03
N ARG A 45 6.09 3.50 -0.31
CA ARG A 45 7.13 3.10 -1.27
C ARG A 45 6.88 3.68 -2.65
N ILE A 46 5.65 3.66 -3.15
CA ILE A 46 5.30 4.24 -4.45
C ILE A 46 5.63 5.74 -4.45
N ILE A 47 5.09 6.50 -3.49
CA ILE A 47 5.24 7.96 -3.44
C ILE A 47 6.69 8.38 -3.18
N MET A 48 7.44 7.62 -2.37
CA MET A 48 8.86 7.89 -2.12
C MET A 48 9.74 7.46 -3.30
N ASN A 49 9.41 6.38 -4.02
CA ASN A 49 10.17 5.91 -5.18
C ASN A 49 9.90 6.71 -6.45
N GLU A 50 8.73 7.37 -6.59
CA GLU A 50 8.49 8.33 -7.68
C GLU A 50 9.59 9.39 -7.77
N ARG A 51 10.26 9.69 -6.64
CA ARG A 51 11.33 10.68 -6.52
C ARG A 51 12.72 10.18 -6.92
N LYS A 52 12.94 8.86 -7.05
CA LYS A 52 14.29 8.30 -7.27
C LYS A 52 14.48 7.55 -8.59
N ASP A 53 13.46 6.86 -9.11
CA ASP A 53 13.65 6.02 -10.32
C ASP A 53 12.31 5.70 -11.01
N SER A 54 11.58 6.75 -11.43
CA SER A 54 10.27 6.59 -12.08
C SER A 54 10.43 6.18 -13.55
N SER A 55 9.74 5.10 -13.94
CA SER A 55 9.62 4.69 -15.35
C SER A 55 9.01 5.83 -16.20
N GLU A 56 9.26 5.83 -17.51
CA GLU A 56 8.72 6.83 -18.46
C GLU A 56 7.19 6.99 -18.39
N VAL A 57 6.47 5.96 -17.94
CA VAL A 57 5.01 6.00 -17.73
C VAL A 57 4.64 6.72 -16.43
N MET A 58 5.40 6.53 -15.34
CA MET A 58 5.19 7.26 -14.08
C MET A 58 5.55 8.74 -14.20
N LYS A 59 6.56 9.09 -15.00
CA LYS A 59 6.86 10.50 -15.32
C LYS A 59 5.70 11.23 -15.98
N LYS A 60 4.78 10.50 -16.63
CA LYS A 60 3.56 11.03 -17.25
C LYS A 60 2.36 11.06 -16.30
N MET A 61 2.42 10.36 -15.16
CA MET A 61 1.41 10.52 -14.14
C MET A 61 1.65 11.86 -13.44
N PRO A 62 0.59 12.66 -13.21
CA PRO A 62 0.73 13.83 -12.37
C PRO A 62 1.27 13.36 -11.01
N SER A 63 2.36 13.99 -10.53
CA SER A 63 2.77 13.78 -9.15
C SER A 63 1.55 14.04 -8.26
N PRO A 64 1.21 13.14 -7.32
CA PRO A 64 0.07 13.34 -6.46
C PRO A 64 0.17 14.73 -5.81
N PRO A 65 -0.88 15.57 -5.88
CA PRO A 65 -0.83 16.91 -5.28
C PRO A 65 -0.73 16.84 -3.76
N TRP A 66 -1.00 15.69 -3.17
CA TRP A 66 -0.80 15.40 -1.76
C TRP A 66 0.52 14.68 -1.53
N ASN A 67 1.40 15.27 -0.72
CA ASN A 67 2.38 14.46 0.00
C ASN A 67 1.61 13.59 1.00
N MET A 68 1.85 12.27 1.03
CA MET A 68 1.29 11.44 2.09
C MET A 68 1.78 11.96 3.44
N ASN A 69 0.85 12.24 4.36
CA ASN A 69 1.19 12.56 5.74
C ASN A 69 1.59 11.27 6.44
N GLU A 70 2.89 11.08 6.61
CA GLU A 70 3.46 9.86 7.19
C GLU A 70 3.03 9.64 8.63
N GLU A 71 3.03 10.71 9.43
CA GLU A 71 2.59 10.69 10.82
C GLU A 71 1.12 10.26 10.92
N LEU A 72 0.23 10.86 10.13
CA LEU A 72 -1.19 10.53 10.11
C LEU A 72 -1.44 9.09 9.62
N ALA A 73 -0.75 8.65 8.58
CA ALA A 73 -0.90 7.29 8.06
C ALA A 73 -0.40 6.24 9.07
N ASN A 74 0.67 6.54 9.82
CA ASN A 74 1.15 5.71 10.92
C ASN A 74 0.23 5.75 12.15
N TYR A 75 -0.49 6.85 12.36
CA TYR A 75 -1.48 6.96 13.43
C TYR A 75 -2.75 6.17 13.13
N ILE A 76 -3.30 6.26 11.91
CA ILE A 76 -4.55 5.59 11.51
C ILE A 76 -4.35 4.08 11.38
N LEU A 77 -3.25 3.66 10.76
CA LEU A 77 -2.90 2.25 10.57
C LEU A 77 -1.55 1.99 11.23
N PRO A 78 -1.48 1.83 12.56
CA PRO A 78 -0.22 1.61 13.23
C PRO A 78 0.45 0.33 12.75
N LEU A 79 1.79 0.28 12.82
CA LEU A 79 2.53 -0.97 12.64
C LEU A 79 2.15 -1.90 13.80
N PHE A 80 1.14 -2.73 13.58
CA PHE A 80 0.90 -3.86 14.45
C PHE A 80 2.05 -4.83 14.23
N LEU A 81 2.97 -4.91 15.18
CA LEU A 81 3.84 -6.08 15.36
C LEU A 81 2.95 -7.25 15.77
N TYR A 82 2.10 -7.73 14.85
CA TYR A 82 1.38 -8.98 15.06
C TYR A 82 2.41 -10.09 14.92
N GLN A 83 2.94 -10.53 16.05
CA GLN A 83 3.67 -11.78 16.16
C GLN A 83 2.59 -12.86 16.39
N PRO A 84 2.22 -13.68 15.39
CA PRO A 84 1.39 -14.83 15.68
C PRO A 84 2.13 -15.74 16.67
N GLN A 85 1.49 -16.04 17.81
CA GLN A 85 1.89 -17.13 18.70
C GLN A 85 1.40 -18.46 18.13
#